data_AF-A0A6P8UEF1-F1
#
_entry.id   AF-A0A6P8UEF1-F1
#
_cell.length_a   1.000
_cell.length_b   1.000
_cell.length_c   1.000
_cell.angle_alpha   90.00
_cell.angle_beta   90.00
_cell.angle_gamma   90.00
#
_symmetry.space_group_name_H-M   'P 1'
#
loop_
_entity.id
_entity.type
_entity.pdbx_description
1 polymer ?
#
loop_
_entity_poly.entity_id
_entity_poly.type
_entity_poly.pdbx_seq_one_letter_code
_entity_poly.pdbx_strand_id
1 'polypeptide(L)'
;MAKFRLDMQELDQGHWCIWEDTVELYGELTNCTYLVAEKMDCFWPNRLVDEFFIRVHQHYFHDCSLSGRLLQDPPNRILGPFIAVPILVTLLMTALVVWRSKRSEGIV
;
A
#
# COMPACT_ATOMS: atom_id res chain seq x y z
N MET A 1 -5.94 23.39 -11.70
CA MET A 1 -5.49 23.74 -10.33
C MET A 1 -6.59 24.23 -9.41
N ALA A 2 -7.47 25.15 -9.85
CA ALA A 2 -8.51 25.68 -8.96
C ALA A 2 -9.42 24.58 -8.37
N LYS A 3 -9.88 23.63 -9.21
CA LYS A 3 -10.68 22.48 -8.77
C LYS A 3 -9.98 21.63 -7.71
N PHE A 4 -8.79 21.07 -8.02
CA PHE A 4 -8.04 20.25 -7.06
C PHE A 4 -7.79 20.95 -5.71
N ARG A 5 -7.52 22.25 -5.72
CA ARG A 5 -7.37 23.02 -4.47
C ARG A 5 -8.69 23.08 -3.66
N LEU A 6 -9.82 23.28 -4.33
CA LEU A 6 -11.13 23.29 -3.67
C LEU A 6 -11.48 21.91 -3.13
N ASP A 7 -11.25 20.86 -3.92
CA ASP A 7 -11.52 19.48 -3.50
C ASP A 7 -10.65 19.10 -2.27
N MET A 8 -9.37 19.49 -2.27
CA MET A 8 -8.48 19.26 -1.11
C MET A 8 -8.83 20.12 0.12
N GLN A 9 -9.47 21.27 -0.07
CA GLN A 9 -9.99 22.10 1.03
C GLN A 9 -11.25 21.49 1.64
N GLU A 10 -12.11 20.87 0.81
CA GLU A 10 -13.32 20.18 1.25
C GLU A 10 -13.00 18.88 2.00
N LEU A 11 -11.96 18.15 1.58
CA LEU A 11 -11.54 16.88 2.18
C LEU A 11 -10.97 17.01 3.62
N ASP A 12 -10.64 18.23 4.05
CA ASP A 12 -9.91 18.54 5.29
C ASP A 12 -8.47 17.99 5.33
N GLN A 13 -7.57 18.71 6.01
CA GLN A 13 -6.14 18.37 6.07
C GLN A 13 -5.87 17.01 6.74
N GLY A 14 -6.74 16.56 7.66
CA GLY A 14 -6.57 15.27 8.34
C GLY A 14 -6.61 14.06 7.39
N HIS A 15 -7.25 14.19 6.23
CA HIS A 15 -7.44 13.09 5.28
C HIS A 15 -6.43 13.11 4.12
N TRP A 16 -5.59 14.14 4.01
CA TRP A 16 -4.64 14.26 2.89
C TRP A 16 -3.68 13.06 2.77
N CYS A 17 -3.36 12.40 3.88
CA CYS A 17 -2.46 11.23 3.85
C CYS A 17 -3.19 9.89 3.64
N ILE A 18 -4.53 9.89 3.63
CA ILE A 18 -5.34 8.70 3.36
C ILE A 18 -5.48 8.57 1.85
N TRP A 19 -4.88 7.51 1.29
CA TRP A 19 -4.89 7.33 -0.16
C TRP A 19 -6.28 7.07 -0.72
N GLU A 20 -7.11 6.30 -0.01
CA GLU A 20 -8.48 5.99 -0.43
C GLU A 20 -9.33 7.26 -0.62
N ASP A 21 -9.08 8.28 0.19
CA ASP A 21 -9.79 9.56 0.14
C ASP A 21 -9.27 10.50 -0.96
N THR A 22 -8.01 10.34 -1.37
CA THR A 22 -7.31 11.27 -2.26
C THR A 22 -7.08 10.72 -3.67
N VAL A 23 -7.21 9.41 -3.89
CA VAL A 23 -6.90 8.73 -5.16
C VAL A 23 -7.75 9.24 -6.31
N GLU A 24 -9.03 9.48 -6.10
CA GLU A 24 -9.94 9.96 -7.13
C GLU A 24 -9.58 11.39 -7.55
N LEU A 25 -9.43 12.30 -6.58
CA LEU A 25 -9.05 13.70 -6.82
C LEU A 25 -7.69 13.83 -7.53
N TYR A 26 -6.73 13.01 -7.11
CA TYR A 26 -5.40 12.97 -7.73
C TYR A 26 -5.45 12.37 -9.14
N GLY A 27 -6.32 11.38 -9.37
CA GLY A 27 -6.61 10.82 -10.69
C GLY A 27 -7.21 11.86 -11.65
N GLU A 28 -8.19 12.64 -11.19
CA GLU A 28 -8.76 13.76 -11.96
C GLU A 28 -7.70 14.82 -12.31
N LEU A 29 -6.83 15.17 -11.35
CA LEU A 29 -5.73 16.09 -11.58
C LEU A 29 -4.75 15.56 -12.64
N THR A 30 -4.41 14.27 -12.56
CA THR A 30 -3.55 13.58 -13.52
C THR A 30 -4.15 13.60 -14.92
N ASN A 31 -5.42 13.21 -15.06
CA ASN A 31 -6.14 13.25 -16.33
C ASN A 31 -6.21 14.69 -16.89
N CYS A 32 -6.47 15.69 -16.05
CA CYS A 32 -6.44 17.08 -16.45
C CYS A 32 -5.08 17.50 -17.03
N THR A 33 -3.97 17.12 -16.39
CA THR A 33 -2.63 17.43 -16.93
C THR A 33 -2.33 16.68 -18.24
N TYR A 34 -2.84 15.46 -18.39
CA TYR A 34 -2.73 14.69 -19.62
C TYR A 34 -3.48 15.38 -20.77
N LEU A 35 -4.75 15.76 -20.57
CA LEU A 35 -5.54 16.48 -21.57
C LEU A 35 -4.95 17.83 -21.95
N VAL A 36 -4.34 18.54 -20.99
CA VAL A 36 -3.64 19.80 -21.26
C VAL A 36 -2.41 19.53 -22.13
N ALA A 37 -1.61 18.50 -21.83
CA ALA A 37 -0.46 18.14 -22.65
C ALA A 37 -0.88 17.75 -24.07
N GLU A 38 -1.91 16.93 -24.23
CA GLU A 38 -2.49 16.54 -25.52
C GLU A 38 -2.97 17.76 -26.32
N LYS A 39 -3.71 18.67 -25.68
CA LYS A 39 -4.22 19.90 -26.33
C LYS A 39 -3.10 20.86 -26.75
N MET A 40 -1.97 20.82 -26.04
CA MET A 40 -0.79 21.63 -26.33
C MET A 40 0.20 20.91 -27.25
N ASP A 41 -0.16 19.74 -27.79
CA ASP A 41 0.69 18.87 -28.62
C ASP A 41 2.05 18.56 -27.98
N CYS A 42 2.01 18.30 -26.67
CA CYS A 42 3.16 17.98 -25.83
C CYS A 42 3.08 16.54 -25.34
N PHE A 43 4.22 15.85 -25.25
CA PHE A 43 4.28 14.52 -24.64
C PHE A 43 3.94 14.58 -23.14
N TRP A 44 3.20 13.57 -22.67
CA TRP A 44 2.94 13.34 -21.25
C TRP A 44 3.53 11.98 -20.83
N PRO A 45 4.27 11.88 -19.72
CA PRO A 45 4.72 12.98 -18.86
C PRO A 45 5.88 13.78 -19.49
N ASN A 46 6.16 14.96 -18.93
CA ASN A 46 7.31 15.80 -19.28
C ASN A 46 7.77 16.61 -18.05
N ARG A 47 8.91 17.31 -18.17
CA ARG A 47 9.51 18.08 -17.06
C ARG A 47 8.55 19.08 -16.39
N LEU A 48 7.66 19.72 -17.15
CA LEU A 48 6.69 20.67 -16.58
C LEU A 48 5.66 19.98 -15.70
N VAL A 49 5.22 18.79 -16.11
CA VAL A 49 4.32 17.93 -15.33
C VAL A 49 5.02 17.43 -14.07
N ASP A 50 6.29 17.04 -14.15
CA ASP A 50 7.07 16.59 -12.99
C ASP A 50 7.24 17.72 -11.95
N GLU A 51 7.70 18.90 -12.37
CA GLU A 51 7.83 20.08 -11.48
C GLU A 51 6.49 20.50 -10.89
N PHE A 52 5.40 20.31 -11.64
CA PHE A 52 4.06 20.58 -11.17
C PHE A 52 3.67 19.61 -10.04
N PHE A 53 3.80 18.30 -10.24
CA PHE A 53 3.42 17.31 -9.24
C PHE A 53 4.35 17.30 -8.02
N ILE A 54 5.63 17.61 -8.18
CA ILE A 54 6.54 17.81 -7.03
C ILE A 54 6.02 18.93 -6.12
N ARG A 55 5.55 20.05 -6.68
CA ARG A 55 4.97 21.14 -5.88
C ARG A 55 3.65 20.75 -5.22
N VAL A 56 2.83 19.96 -5.90
CA VAL A 56 1.59 19.39 -5.29
C VAL A 56 1.95 18.53 -4.09
N HIS A 57 2.91 17.62 -4.23
CA HIS A 57 3.38 16.76 -3.13
C HIS A 57 3.98 17.56 -1.98
N GLN A 58 4.81 18.56 -2.26
CA GLN A 58 5.37 19.44 -1.23
C GLN A 58 4.32 20.26 -0.50
N HIS A 59 3.19 20.59 -1.14
CA HIS A 59 2.14 21.39 -0.50
C HIS A 59 1.17 20.52 0.31
N TYR A 60 0.59 19.49 -0.31
CA TYR A 60 -0.49 18.71 0.29
C TYR A 60 -0.03 17.42 0.97
N PHE A 61 1.11 16.85 0.56
CA PHE A 61 1.50 15.49 0.95
C PHE A 61 2.86 15.44 1.67
N HIS A 62 3.38 16.58 2.15
CA HIS A 62 4.74 16.68 2.70
C HIS A 62 4.94 15.89 4.00
N ASP A 63 3.89 15.78 4.83
CA ASP A 63 3.92 15.01 6.08
C ASP A 63 3.46 13.56 5.91
N CYS A 64 3.08 13.16 4.69
CA CYS A 64 2.53 11.84 4.46
C CYS A 64 3.64 10.79 4.37
N SER A 65 3.54 9.75 5.19
CA SER A 65 4.47 8.63 5.12
C SER A 65 4.26 7.84 3.82
N LEU A 66 5.35 7.40 3.20
CA LEU A 66 5.30 6.45 2.06
C LEU A 66 4.93 5.02 2.51
N SER A 67 4.96 4.76 3.82
CA SER A 67 4.69 3.45 4.40
C SER A 67 3.21 3.10 4.23
N GLY A 68 2.92 1.99 3.56
CA GLY A 68 1.55 1.48 3.36
C GLY A 68 1.00 1.61 1.94
N ARG A 69 1.64 2.36 1.03
CA ARG A 69 1.25 2.41 -0.40
C ARG A 69 1.99 1.38 -1.26
N LEU A 70 3.20 1.00 -0.85
CA LEU A 70 4.00 0.02 -1.59
C LEU A 70 3.59 -1.39 -1.15
N LEU A 71 3.18 -2.23 -2.10
CA LEU A 71 3.02 -3.65 -1.84
C LEU A 71 4.40 -4.21 -1.43
N GLN A 72 4.56 -4.52 -0.16
CA GLN A 72 5.83 -4.98 0.39
C GLN A 72 5.57 -6.07 1.42
N ASP A 73 6.47 -7.06 1.45
CA ASP A 73 6.43 -8.10 2.48
C ASP A 73 6.53 -7.49 3.88
N PRO A 74 5.81 -8.04 4.86
CA PRO A 74 5.92 -7.58 6.23
C PRO A 74 7.35 -7.80 6.74
N PRO A 75 7.83 -6.98 7.68
CA PRO A 75 9.18 -7.12 8.21
C PRO A 75 9.38 -8.54 8.79
N ASN A 76 10.60 -9.09 8.65
CA ASN A 76 10.93 -10.48 9.04
C ASN A 76 10.54 -10.83 10.49
N ARG A 77 10.51 -9.84 11.39
CA ARG A 77 10.04 -10.02 12.78
C ARG A 77 8.58 -10.47 12.89
N ILE A 78 7.75 -10.13 11.90
CA ILE A 78 6.35 -10.56 11.78
C ILE A 78 6.27 -11.80 10.90
N LEU A 79 6.91 -11.79 9.72
CA LEU A 79 6.82 -12.88 8.76
C LEU A 79 7.40 -14.20 9.32
N GLY A 80 8.54 -14.12 10.02
CA GLY A 80 9.24 -15.29 10.57
C GLY A 80 8.38 -16.15 11.50
N PRO A 81 7.76 -15.57 12.55
CA PRO A 81 6.82 -16.30 13.40
C PRO A 81 5.64 -16.92 12.63
N PHE A 82 5.08 -16.20 11.65
CA PHE A 82 3.98 -16.72 10.83
C PHE A 82 4.36 -17.95 10.02
N ILE A 83 5.62 -18.08 9.62
CA ILE A 83 6.15 -19.28 8.93
C ILE A 83 6.51 -20.37 9.94
N ALA A 84 7.20 -20.02 11.03
CA ALA A 84 7.73 -20.99 11.98
C ALA A 84 6.62 -21.70 12.79
N VAL A 85 5.58 -20.99 13.22
CA VAL A 85 4.52 -21.55 14.07
C VAL A 85 3.77 -22.70 13.37
N PRO A 86 3.26 -22.57 12.14
CA PRO A 86 2.63 -23.69 11.43
C PRO A 86 3.54 -24.90 11.26
N ILE A 87 4.83 -24.69 10.96
CA ILE A 87 5.81 -25.78 10.83
C ILE A 87 5.95 -26.51 12.17
N LEU A 88 6.15 -25.78 13.27
CA LEU A 88 6.26 -26.38 14.60
C LEU A 88 4.99 -27.14 14.99
N VAL A 89 3.81 -26.59 14.70
CA VAL A 89 2.52 -27.25 14.98
C VAL A 89 2.40 -28.55 14.19
N THR A 90 2.73 -28.56 12.89
CA THR A 90 2.67 -29.78 12.08
C THR A 90 3.63 -30.85 12.59
N LEU A 91 4.85 -30.48 12.98
CA LEU A 91 5.83 -31.41 13.58
C LEU A 91 5.35 -31.96 14.93
N LEU A 92 4.76 -31.13 15.78
CA LEU A 92 4.22 -31.56 17.07
C LEU A 92 3.02 -32.50 16.88
N MET A 93 2.10 -32.17 15.98
CA MET A 93 0.92 -33.01 15.71
C MET A 93 1.31 -34.35 15.12
N THR A 94 2.25 -34.39 14.18
CA THR A 94 2.76 -35.65 13.61
C THR A 94 3.44 -36.50 14.69
N ALA A 95 4.29 -35.92 15.54
CA ALA A 95 4.91 -36.62 16.66
C ALA A 95 3.86 -37.17 17.65
N LEU A 96 2.83 -36.38 17.98
CA LEU A 96 1.73 -36.81 18.84
C LEU A 96 0.95 -37.98 18.24
N VAL A 97 0.64 -37.93 16.94
CA VAL A 97 -0.07 -39.01 16.23
C VAL A 97 0.76 -40.29 16.23
N VAL A 98 2.06 -40.20 15.89
CA VAL A 98 2.97 -41.36 15.91
C VAL A 98 3.07 -41.96 17.31
N TRP A 99 3.19 -41.12 18.34
CA TRP A 99 3.24 -41.58 19.72
C TRP A 99 1.95 -42.29 20.15
N ARG A 100 0.78 -41.72 19.83
CA ARG A 100 -0.52 -42.33 20.16
C ARG A 100 -0.74 -43.64 19.41
N SER A 101 -0.38 -43.70 18.14
CA SER A 101 -0.49 -44.91 17.32
C SER A 101 0.38 -46.05 17.88
N LYS A 102 1.67 -45.79 18.15
CA LYS A 102 2.56 -46.81 18.75
C LYS A 102 2.10 -47.27 20.13
N ARG A 103 1.56 -46.37 20.97
CA ARG A 103 1.02 -46.74 22.29
C ARG A 103 -0.26 -47.58 22.18
N SER A 104 -1.08 -47.36 21.16
CA SER A 104 -2.28 -48.15 20.91
C SER A 104 -1.94 -49.56 20.39
N GLU A 105 -0.90 -49.70 19.58
CA GLU A 105 -0.43 -51.00 19.09
C GLU A 105 0.27 -51.84 20.18
N GLY A 106 0.96 -51.20 21.12
CA GLY A 106 1.60 -51.87 22.27
C GLY A 106 0.66 -52.24 23.43
N ILE A 107 -0.66 -52.09 23.26
CA ILE A 107 -1.70 -52.40 24.26
C ILE A 107 -2.53 -53.65 23.88
N VAL A 108 -2.00 -54.49 22.99
CA VAL A 108 -2.51 -55.84 22.67
C VAL A 108 -1.53 -56.89 23.19
#